data_AF-V8N5W5-F1
#
_entry.id   AF-V8N5W5-F1
#
_cell.length_a   1.000
_cell.length_b   1.000
_cell.length_c   1.000
_cell.angle_alpha   90.00
_cell.angle_beta   90.00
_cell.angle_gamma   90.00
#
_symmetry.space_group_name_H-M   'P 1'
#
loop_
_entity.id
_entity.type
_entity.pdbx_description
1 polymer ?
#
loop_
_entity_poly.entity_id
_entity_poly.type
_entity_poly.pdbx_seq_one_letter_code
_entity_poly.pdbx_strand_id
1 'polypeptide(L)'
;MGWVLLIAWIIATSALCMSRTYTPTQVLGVAGSSALFKAAPPPNFHIREFFWSSLKPSEELVATSLKGSTEIQYRSRFYGRTRLHDNFTLEINPVDLEDAGNFSVLLVDTTGHMQKQNFELKVY
;
A
#
# COMPACT_ATOMS: atom_id res chain seq x y z
N MET A 1 19.73 -51.66 -5.74
CA MET A 1 20.05 -50.55 -6.67
C MET A 1 18.87 -50.40 -7.61
N GLY A 2 18.11 -49.32 -7.72
CA GLY A 2 17.94 -48.06 -6.99
C GLY A 2 16.46 -47.69 -7.21
N TRP A 3 15.66 -47.50 -6.16
CA TRP A 3 15.25 -46.18 -5.67
C TRP A 3 14.50 -45.31 -6.71
N VAL A 4 13.71 -45.93 -7.59
CA VAL A 4 12.70 -45.23 -8.40
C VAL A 4 11.33 -45.75 -7.97
N LEU A 5 10.86 -45.28 -6.81
CA LEU A 5 9.47 -45.31 -6.32
C LEU A 5 9.51 -44.63 -4.93
N LEU A 6 8.67 -43.61 -4.71
CA LEU A 6 8.52 -42.78 -3.49
C LEU A 6 9.34 -41.47 -3.40
N ILE A 7 9.03 -40.50 -4.28
CA ILE A 7 9.10 -39.05 -3.94
C ILE A 7 7.83 -38.33 -4.43
N ALA A 8 6.68 -39.01 -4.35
CA ALA A 8 5.36 -38.41 -4.65
C ALA A 8 4.54 -38.08 -3.39
N TRP A 9 5.14 -38.19 -2.20
CA TRP A 9 4.51 -37.86 -0.93
C TRP A 9 5.55 -37.16 -0.07
N ILE A 10 5.44 -35.82 0.06
CA ILE A 10 5.83 -34.96 1.20
C ILE A 10 5.77 -33.48 0.73
N ILE A 11 4.66 -32.82 1.11
CA ILE A 11 4.52 -31.37 1.47
C ILE A 11 4.67 -30.36 0.31
N ALA A 12 3.74 -29.47 -0.05
CA ALA A 12 2.78 -28.76 0.79
C ALA A 12 1.47 -28.45 0.05
N THR A 13 0.39 -28.99 0.60
CA THR A 13 -0.91 -28.35 0.68
C THR A 13 -0.77 -26.95 1.29
N SER A 14 -0.57 -25.91 0.48
CA SER A 14 -0.81 -24.50 0.83
C SER A 14 -0.89 -23.62 -0.41
N ALA A 15 -1.91 -23.86 -1.23
CA ALA A 15 -2.40 -22.85 -2.18
C ALA A 15 -3.90 -22.63 -1.99
N LEU A 16 -4.36 -22.62 -0.72
CA LEU A 16 -5.38 -21.67 -0.36
C LEU A 16 -4.67 -20.33 -0.18
N CYS A 17 -4.26 -19.71 -1.30
CA CYS A 17 -4.35 -18.25 -1.35
C CYS A 17 -5.84 -17.98 -1.16
N MET A 18 -6.28 -17.87 0.09
CA MET A 18 -7.50 -17.17 0.38
C MET A 18 -7.24 -15.77 -0.14
N SER A 19 -7.69 -15.51 -1.36
CA SER A 19 -7.95 -14.17 -1.86
C SER A 19 -9.01 -13.61 -0.92
N ARG A 20 -8.59 -13.18 0.27
CA ARG A 20 -9.43 -12.41 1.15
C ARG A 20 -9.72 -11.17 0.35
N THR A 21 -10.93 -11.08 -0.18
CA THR A 21 -11.44 -9.92 -0.90
C THR A 21 -11.51 -8.79 0.09
N TYR A 22 -10.37 -8.14 0.31
CA TYR A 22 -10.27 -6.98 1.19
C TYR A 22 -10.88 -5.82 0.42
N THR A 23 -12.06 -5.38 0.86
CA THR A 23 -12.71 -4.20 0.31
C THR A 23 -11.81 -2.99 0.54
N PRO A 24 -11.48 -2.20 -0.49
CA PRO A 24 -10.68 -1.01 -0.31
C PRO A 24 -11.33 -0.03 0.66
N THR A 25 -10.53 0.58 1.55
CA THR A 25 -11.00 1.66 2.41
C THR A 25 -11.35 2.87 1.55
N GLN A 26 -12.58 3.38 1.69
CA GLN A 26 -13.03 4.55 0.95
C GLN A 26 -12.39 5.82 1.50
N VAL A 27 -11.88 6.66 0.60
CA VAL A 27 -11.39 8.00 0.89
C VAL A 27 -12.22 8.97 0.02
N LEU A 28 -12.83 9.96 0.65
CA LEU A 28 -13.57 11.00 -0.06
C LEU A 28 -12.69 12.25 -0.16
N GLY A 29 -12.57 12.78 -1.37
CA GLY A 29 -11.92 14.05 -1.66
C GLY A 29 -12.91 15.03 -2.29
N VAL A 30 -12.69 16.32 -2.04
CA VAL A 30 -13.37 17.40 -2.76
C VAL A 30 -12.34 18.03 -3.68
N ALA A 31 -12.67 18.24 -4.95
CA ALA A 31 -11.76 18.90 -5.88
C ALA A 31 -11.25 20.23 -5.30
N GLY A 32 -9.93 20.45 -5.35
CA GLY A 32 -9.28 21.63 -4.78
C GLY A 32 -8.98 21.57 -3.28
N SER A 33 -9.36 20.49 -2.57
CA SER A 33 -9.11 20.30 -1.14
C SER A 33 -8.09 19.19 -0.86
N SER A 34 -7.78 18.94 0.41
CA SER A 34 -6.96 17.79 0.83
C SER A 34 -7.77 16.49 0.88
N ALA A 35 -7.17 15.38 0.46
CA ALA A 35 -7.61 14.02 0.80
C ALA A 35 -6.56 13.32 1.67
N LEU A 36 -7.02 12.56 2.68
CA LEU A 36 -6.16 11.89 3.66
C LEU A 36 -6.33 10.38 3.61
N PHE A 37 -5.24 9.67 3.35
CA PHE A 37 -5.17 8.21 3.36
C PHE A 37 -4.48 7.75 4.63
N LYS A 38 -5.26 7.22 5.56
CA LYS A 38 -4.76 6.78 6.87
C LYS A 38 -4.42 5.30 6.81
N ALA A 39 -3.14 4.96 6.93
CA ALA A 39 -2.75 3.58 7.18
C ALA A 39 -3.30 3.12 8.54
N ALA A 40 -3.76 1.88 8.61
CA ALA A 40 -4.31 1.28 9.82
C ALA A 40 -3.53 0.00 10.18
N PRO A 41 -2.32 0.12 10.75
CA PRO A 41 -1.50 -1.04 11.09
C PRO A 41 -2.23 -1.89 12.15
N PRO A 42 -2.13 -3.23 12.11
CA PRO A 42 -2.77 -4.06 13.11
C PRO A 42 -2.08 -3.87 14.46
N PRO A 43 -2.72 -4.30 15.56
CA PRO A 43 -2.10 -4.26 16.88
C PRO A 43 -0.73 -4.93 16.87
N ASN A 44 0.24 -4.34 17.58
CA ASN A 44 1.62 -4.82 17.70
C ASN A 44 2.43 -4.84 16.39
N PHE A 45 2.03 -4.08 15.37
CA PHE A 45 2.79 -3.92 14.13
C PHE A 45 3.71 -2.69 14.20
N HIS A 46 4.98 -2.92 14.50
CA HIS A 46 5.98 -1.85 14.61
C HIS A 46 6.55 -1.49 13.24
N ILE A 47 5.97 -0.47 12.59
CA ILE A 47 6.37 -0.04 11.24
C ILE A 47 7.83 0.41 11.23
N ARG A 48 8.61 -0.18 10.32
CA ARG A 48 9.97 0.26 9.98
C ARG A 48 9.99 1.04 8.68
N GLU A 49 9.24 0.57 7.68
CA GLU A 49 9.18 1.15 6.34
C GLU A 49 7.74 1.14 5.82
N PHE A 50 7.41 2.09 4.96
CA PHE A 50 6.14 2.08 4.24
C PHE A 50 6.25 2.68 2.84
N PHE A 51 5.40 2.20 1.94
CA PHE A 51 5.40 2.56 0.52
C PHE A 51 3.97 2.84 0.08
N TRP A 52 3.70 4.09 -0.27
CA TRP A 52 2.43 4.51 -0.86
C TRP A 52 2.51 4.46 -2.38
N SER A 53 1.52 3.83 -3.01
CA SER A 53 1.40 3.73 -4.46
C SER A 53 0.00 4.11 -4.93
N SER A 54 -0.10 4.79 -6.06
CA SER A 54 -1.32 4.85 -6.87
C SER A 54 -1.28 3.68 -7.84
N LEU A 55 -2.42 3.01 -8.06
CA LEU A 55 -2.50 1.75 -8.80
C LEU A 55 -3.08 1.91 -10.22
N LYS A 56 -3.60 3.09 -10.54
CA LYS A 56 -4.23 3.39 -11.83
C LYS A 56 -3.82 4.79 -12.33
N PRO A 57 -3.68 4.99 -13.65
CA PRO A 57 -3.84 4.01 -14.74
C PRO A 57 -2.71 2.97 -14.84
N SER A 58 -1.53 3.28 -14.28
CA SER A 58 -0.42 2.37 -14.06
C SER A 58 0.06 2.52 -12.62
N GLU A 59 0.67 1.47 -12.06
CA GLU A 59 1.23 1.58 -10.72
C GLU A 59 2.37 2.60 -10.69
N GLU A 60 2.27 3.57 -9.79
CA GLU A 60 3.29 4.57 -9.53
C GLU A 60 3.52 4.67 -8.02
N LEU A 61 4.80 4.72 -7.63
CA LEU A 61 5.18 5.01 -6.25
C LEU A 61 4.95 6.51 -6.01
N VAL A 62 4.25 6.84 -4.93
CA VAL A 62 3.86 8.21 -4.57
C VAL A 62 4.78 8.76 -3.49
N ALA A 63 4.99 7.98 -2.43
CA ALA A 63 5.84 8.39 -1.32
C ALA A 63 6.30 7.17 -0.52
N THR A 64 7.44 7.30 0.16
CA THR A 64 8.02 6.24 0.99
C THR A 64 8.52 6.79 2.31
N SER A 65 8.68 5.89 3.28
CA SER A 65 9.58 6.10 4.40
C SER A 65 10.51 4.91 4.50
N LEU A 66 11.81 5.18 4.38
CA LEU A 66 12.87 4.21 4.42
C LEU A 66 13.85 4.58 5.52
N LYS A 67 14.04 3.67 6.49
CA LYS A 67 14.97 3.87 7.63
C LYS A 67 14.74 5.20 8.37
N GLY A 68 13.48 5.61 8.50
CA GLY A 68 13.09 6.86 9.15
C GLY A 68 13.21 8.12 8.28
N SER A 69 13.74 8.01 7.06
CA SER A 69 13.74 9.10 6.09
C SER A 69 12.51 9.02 5.20
N THR A 70 11.75 10.10 5.15
CA THR A 70 10.56 10.21 4.30
C THR A 70 10.92 10.84 2.96
N GLU A 71 10.43 10.25 1.87
CA GLU A 71 10.67 10.71 0.51
C GLU A 71 9.36 10.80 -0.27
N ILE A 72 9.14 11.93 -0.95
CA ILE A 72 8.05 12.07 -1.93
C ILE A 72 8.62 11.77 -3.31
N GLN A 73 7.96 10.91 -4.07
CA GLN A 73 8.50 10.41 -5.32
C GLN A 73 8.42 11.47 -6.43
N TYR A 74 9.57 11.92 -6.93
CA TYR A 74 9.65 12.99 -7.94
C TYR A 74 9.01 12.66 -9.28
N ARG A 75 8.97 11.37 -9.66
CA ARG A 75 8.34 10.91 -10.91
C ARG A 75 6.83 10.73 -10.80
N SER A 76 6.29 10.82 -9.60
CA SER A 76 4.85 10.64 -9.41
C SER A 76 4.09 11.87 -9.91
N ARG A 77 2.92 11.66 -10.50
CA ARG A 77 2.02 12.76 -10.88
C ARG A 77 1.47 13.57 -9.70
N PHE A 78 1.64 13.07 -8.47
CA PHE A 78 1.26 13.76 -7.24
C PHE A 78 2.43 14.56 -6.62
N TYR A 79 3.60 14.58 -7.27
CA TYR A 79 4.74 15.37 -6.80
C TYR A 79 4.37 16.86 -6.67
N GLY A 80 4.84 17.51 -5.61
CA GLY A 80 4.47 18.89 -5.27
C GLY A 80 3.10 19.07 -4.63
N ARG A 81 2.24 18.04 -4.66
CA ARG A 81 0.91 18.01 -4.00
C ARG A 81 0.81 17.01 -2.86
N THR A 82 1.89 16.28 -2.58
CA THR A 82 1.89 15.19 -1.60
C THR A 82 2.63 15.59 -0.32
N ARG A 83 2.06 15.22 0.82
CA ARG A 83 2.73 15.29 2.13
C ARG A 83 2.56 13.96 2.86
N LEU A 84 3.61 13.53 3.55
CA LEU A 84 3.56 12.43 4.50
C LEU A 84 3.59 12.97 5.93
N HIS A 85 2.67 12.47 6.75
CA HIS A 85 2.55 12.81 8.16
C HIS A 85 3.19 11.73 9.04
N ASP A 86 3.60 12.10 10.25
CA ASP A 86 4.29 11.21 11.21
C ASP A 86 3.46 9.98 11.60
N ASN A 87 2.13 10.07 11.46
CA ASN A 87 1.19 8.96 11.72
C ASN A 87 0.94 8.08 10.48
N PHE A 88 1.89 8.05 9.53
CA PHE A 88 1.85 7.24 8.31
C PHE A 88 0.75 7.62 7.32
N THR A 89 0.13 8.80 7.51
CA THR A 89 -0.94 9.29 6.64
C THR A 89 -0.34 9.95 5.40
N LEU A 90 -0.82 9.55 4.23
CA LEU A 90 -0.59 10.27 2.98
C LEU A 90 -1.64 11.36 2.83
N GLU A 91 -1.20 12.58 2.56
CA GLU A 91 -2.04 13.69 2.14
C GLU A 91 -1.75 14.02 0.68
N ILE A 92 -2.81 14.20 -0.11
CA ILE A 92 -2.75 14.82 -1.44
C ILE A 92 -3.55 16.12 -1.36
N ASN A 93 -2.92 17.24 -1.70
CA ASN A 93 -3.50 18.58 -1.65
C ASN A 93 -2.89 19.51 -2.72
N PRO A 94 -3.69 20.11 -3.60
CA PRO A 94 -5.12 19.84 -3.81
C PRO A 94 -5.32 18.49 -4.52
N VAL A 95 -6.45 17.83 -4.30
CA VAL A 95 -6.92 16.74 -5.17
C VAL A 95 -7.68 17.26 -6.40
N ASP A 96 -7.58 16.52 -7.49
CA ASP A 96 -8.31 16.73 -8.74
C ASP A 96 -9.27 15.56 -9.02
N LEU A 97 -10.28 15.74 -9.87
CA LEU A 97 -11.17 14.67 -10.32
C LEU A 97 -10.39 13.50 -10.95
N GLU A 98 -9.29 13.80 -11.65
CA GLU A 98 -8.41 12.79 -12.27
C GLU A 98 -7.56 12.02 -11.25
N ASP A 99 -7.51 12.45 -9.99
CA ASP A 99 -6.82 11.71 -8.94
C ASP A 99 -7.65 10.52 -8.42
N ALA A 100 -8.95 10.48 -8.72
CA ALA A 100 -9.82 9.38 -8.33
C ALA A 100 -9.27 8.02 -8.81
N GLY A 101 -9.30 7.03 -7.93
CA GLY A 101 -8.71 5.74 -8.25
C GLY A 101 -8.31 4.92 -7.04
N ASN A 102 -7.54 3.86 -7.30
CA ASN A 102 -7.10 2.95 -6.27
C ASN A 102 -5.68 3.29 -5.81
N PHE A 103 -5.48 3.25 -4.51
CA PHE A 103 -4.19 3.45 -3.87
C PHE A 103 -3.88 2.24 -2.99
N SER A 104 -2.61 2.07 -2.65
CA SER A 104 -2.24 1.13 -1.61
C SER A 104 -1.09 1.66 -0.77
N VAL A 105 -1.02 1.18 0.46
CA VAL A 105 0.19 1.26 1.28
C VAL A 105 0.70 -0.15 1.56
N LEU A 106 1.98 -0.38 1.33
CA LEU A 106 2.69 -1.55 1.84
C LEU A 106 3.43 -1.13 3.10
N LEU A 107 3.08 -1.74 4.23
CA LEU A 107 3.74 -1.56 5.52
C LEU A 107 4.71 -2.71 5.75
N VAL A 108 5.91 -2.41 6.22
CA VAL A 108 6.91 -3.40 6.61
C VAL A 108 7.28 -3.16 8.06
N ASP A 109 7.15 -4.17 8.91
CA ASP A 109 7.52 -4.04 10.32
C ASP A 109 9.00 -4.31 10.58
N THR A 110 9.42 -4.10 11.83
CA THR A 110 10.80 -4.35 12.28
C THR A 110 11.24 -5.81 12.15
N THR A 111 10.30 -6.76 12.13
CA THR A 111 10.57 -8.21 11.95
C THR A 111 10.62 -8.63 10.48
N GLY A 112 10.25 -7.72 9.56
CA GLY A 112 10.18 -7.97 8.13
C GLY A 112 8.82 -8.49 7.64
N HIS A 113 7.82 -8.57 8.51
CA HIS A 113 6.46 -8.92 8.12
C HIS A 113 5.84 -7.76 7.34
N MET A 114 5.12 -8.11 6.27
CA MET A 114 4.58 -7.15 5.30
C MET A 114 3.06 -7.18 5.31
N GLN A 115 2.44 -5.99 5.29
CA GLN A 115 1.00 -5.85 5.17
C GLN A 115 0.62 -4.80 4.14
N LYS A 116 -0.18 -5.20 3.16
CA LYS A 116 -0.77 -4.31 2.16
C LYS A 116 -2.17 -3.87 2.57
N GLN A 117 -2.47 -2.59 2.42
CA GLN A 117 -3.81 -2.03 2.57
C GLN A 117 -4.18 -1.29 1.30
N ASN A 118 -5.43 -1.45 0.85
CA ASN A 118 -5.92 -0.83 -0.37
C ASN A 118 -6.96 0.25 -0.04
N PHE A 119 -6.94 1.33 -0.82
CA PHE A 119 -7.83 2.46 -0.70
C PHE A 119 -8.49 2.75 -2.04
N GLU A 120 -9.66 3.37 -2.00
CA GLU A 120 -10.34 3.92 -3.17
C GLU A 120 -10.66 5.39 -2.91
N LEU A 121 -10.01 6.27 -3.66
CA LEU A 121 -10.29 7.70 -3.66
C LEU A 121 -11.44 7.99 -4.61
N LYS A 122 -12.51 8.60 -4.08
CA LYS A 122 -13.58 9.22 -4.86
C LYS A 122 -13.51 10.72 -4.68
N VAL A 123 -13.47 11.44 -5.80
CA VAL A 123 -13.42 12.90 -5.81
C VAL A 123 -14.72 13.43 -6.42
N TYR A 124 -15.27 14.49 -5.83
CA TYR A 124 -16.46 15.19 -6.28
C TYR A 124 -16.27 16.71 -6.28
#